data_AF-A0A383A7L2-F1
#
_entry.id   AF-A0A383A7L2-F1
#
_cell.length_a   1.000
_cell.length_b   1.000
_cell.length_c   1.000
_cell.angle_alpha   90.00
_cell.angle_beta   90.00
_cell.angle_gamma   90.00
#
_symmetry.space_group_name_H-M   'P 1'
#
loop_
_entity.id
_entity.type
_entity.pdbx_description
1 polymer ?
#
loop_
_entity_poly.entity_id
_entity_poly.type
_entity_poly.pdbx_seq_one_letter_code
_entity_poly.pdbx_strand_id
1 'polypeptide(L)'
;MNKININALIQVLGMAGVIGSLIFVGLEMQQSQRIALAAQQQARMEVFVEAMNTFSETGVSYQAYLEQGGRNSKTETLTTNFTHQLWWIHENDYLQYRLGLMDESIWEAKLRAIKISYNSLNEESCILAKRIWETRRVMLDDNLVELVESLPNDCP
;
A
#
# COMPACT_ATOMS: atom_id res chain seq x y z
N MET A 1 65.08 -5.21 14.91
CA MET A 1 63.65 -5.18 15.30
C MET A 1 63.09 -3.85 14.79
N ASN A 2 62.25 -3.87 13.76
CA ASN A 2 61.65 -2.64 13.23
C ASN A 2 60.74 -2.03 14.30
N LYS A 3 61.06 -0.82 14.75
CA LYS A 3 60.17 -0.04 15.60
C LYS A 3 58.95 0.30 14.76
N ILE A 4 57.81 -0.31 15.07
CA ILE A 4 56.54 0.07 14.46
C ILE A 4 56.35 1.56 14.73
N ASN A 5 56.18 2.35 13.67
CA ASN A 5 55.96 3.77 13.79
C ASN A 5 54.58 3.99 14.44
N ILE A 6 54.57 4.40 15.71
CA ILE A 6 53.37 4.63 16.51
C ILE A 6 52.41 5.61 15.81
N ASN A 7 52.94 6.62 15.11
CA ASN A 7 52.12 7.58 14.37
C ASN A 7 51.40 6.91 13.19
N ALA A 8 52.07 6.00 12.48
CA ALA A 8 51.44 5.24 11.40
C ALA A 8 50.36 4.29 11.94
N LEU A 9 50.58 3.68 13.11
CA LEU A 9 49.58 2.85 13.78
C LEU A 9 48.34 3.65 14.19
N ILE A 10 48.52 4.83 14.79
CA ILE A 10 47.43 5.73 15.18
C ILE A 10 46.65 6.19 13.94
N GLN A 11 47.33 6.51 12.84
CA GLN A 11 46.68 6.93 11.60
C GLN A 11 45.84 5.81 10.98
N VAL A 12 46.36 4.58 10.93
CA VAL A 12 45.61 3.41 10.44
C VAL A 12 44.41 3.12 11.34
N LEU A 13 44.56 3.20 12.67
CA LEU A 13 43.44 3.04 13.61
C LEU A 13 42.39 4.14 13.44
N GLY A 14 42.80 5.39 13.21
CA GLY A 14 41.89 6.50 12.92
C GLY A 14 41.09 6.28 11.64
N MET A 15 41.77 5.90 10.55
CA MET A 15 41.10 5.59 9.27
C MET A 15 40.18 4.37 9.41
N ALA A 16 40.61 3.33 10.12
CA ALA A 16 39.78 2.16 10.40
C ALA A 16 38.56 2.52 11.25
N GLY A 17 38.71 3.46 12.20
CA GLY A 17 37.60 3.99 13.01
C GLY A 17 36.57 4.73 12.16
N VAL A 18 37.00 5.57 11.22
CA VAL A 18 36.10 6.26 10.28
C VAL A 18 35.39 5.28 9.36
N ILE A 19 36.10 4.29 8.81
CA ILE A 19 35.49 3.26 7.97
C ILE A 19 34.47 2.45 8.77
N GLY A 20 34.84 2.05 10.01
CA GLY A 20 33.96 1.31 10.90
C GLY A 20 32.69 2.08 11.26
N SER A 21 32.79 3.38 11.53
CA SER A 21 31.61 4.21 11.83
C SER A 21 30.70 4.36 10.61
N LEU A 22 31.25 4.52 9.41
CA LEU A 22 30.46 4.59 8.17
C LEU A 22 29.72 3.28 7.86
N ILE A 23 30.36 2.13 8.09
CA ILE A 23 29.70 0.82 7.94
C ILE A 23 28.55 0.69 8.94
N PHE A 24 28.78 1.06 10.20
CA PHE A 24 27.75 1.03 11.24
C PHE A 24 26.54 1.90 10.87
N VAL A 25 26.78 3.14 10.42
CA VAL A 25 25.71 4.05 9.95
C VAL A 25 24.95 3.45 8.76
N GLY A 26 25.65 2.84 7.80
CA GLY A 26 25.01 2.18 6.65
C GLY A 26 24.08 1.03 7.07
N LEU A 27 24.50 0.21 8.03
CA LEU A 27 23.69 -0.88 8.59
C LEU A 27 22.47 -0.34 9.37
N GLU A 28 22.65 0.72 10.17
CA GLU A 28 21.58 1.35 10.93
C GLU A 28 20.52 1.97 10.00
N MET A 29 20.93 2.64 8.92
CA MET A 29 20.01 3.16 7.91
C MET A 29 19.22 2.04 7.22
N GLN A 30 19.88 0.93 6.84
CA GLN A 30 19.20 -0.20 6.23
C GLN A 30 18.17 -0.83 7.19
N GLN A 31 18.51 -0.97 8.46
CA GLN A 31 17.60 -1.48 9.48
C GLN A 31 16.43 -0.51 9.71
N SER A 32 16.70 0.78 9.82
CA SER A 32 15.69 1.83 9.97
C SER A 32 14.69 1.82 8.82
N GLN A 33 15.17 1.70 7.57
CA GLN A 33 14.31 1.58 6.39
C GLN A 33 13.41 0.34 6.47
N ARG A 34 13.95 -0.81 6.86
CA ARG A 34 13.16 -2.05 7.02
C ARG A 34 12.08 -1.90 8.09
N ILE A 35 12.39 -1.26 9.21
CA ILE A 35 11.43 -0.98 10.28
C ILE A 35 10.33 -0.03 9.79
N ALA A 36 10.70 1.03 9.07
CA ALA A 36 9.73 1.98 8.52
C ALA A 36 8.76 1.31 7.53
N LEU A 37 9.28 0.46 6.63
CA LEU A 37 8.44 -0.32 5.70
C LEU A 37 7.52 -1.29 6.46
N ALA A 38 8.02 -1.99 7.47
CA ALA A 38 7.20 -2.88 8.29
C ALA A 38 6.11 -2.12 9.06
N ALA A 39 6.44 -0.97 9.64
CA ALA A 39 5.49 -0.10 10.34
C ALA A 39 4.40 0.43 9.40
N GLN A 40 4.77 0.80 8.17
CA GLN A 40 3.81 1.19 7.14
C GLN A 40 2.86 0.04 6.76
N GLN A 41 3.38 -1.19 6.62
CA GLN A 41 2.55 -2.38 6.38
C GLN A 41 1.64 -2.70 7.57
N GLN A 42 2.13 -2.54 8.80
CA GLN A 42 1.32 -2.73 10.01
C GLN A 42 0.18 -1.71 10.09
N ALA A 43 0.45 -0.42 9.85
CA ALA A 43 -0.57 0.62 9.85
C ALA A 43 -1.65 0.37 8.78
N ARG A 44 -1.24 -0.12 7.59
CA ARG A 44 -2.18 -0.53 6.54
C ARG A 44 -3.03 -1.74 6.95
N MET A 45 -2.41 -2.73 7.59
CA MET A 45 -3.13 -3.90 8.11
C MET A 45 -4.15 -3.50 9.18
N GLU A 46 -3.82 -2.54 10.04
CA GLU A 46 -4.73 -2.01 11.06
C GLU A 46 -6.01 -1.43 10.42
N VAL A 47 -5.87 -0.62 9.37
CA VAL A 47 -7.04 -0.09 8.60
C VAL A 47 -7.89 -1.23 8.02
N PHE A 48 -7.28 -2.27 7.46
CA PHE A 48 -8.02 -3.42 6.94
C PHE A 48 -8.72 -4.23 8.04
N VAL A 49 -8.08 -4.42 9.19
CA VAL A 49 -8.65 -5.12 10.34
C VAL A 49 -9.79 -4.30 10.95
N GLU A 50 -9.65 -2.98 11.03
CA GLU A 50 -10.72 -2.08 11.50
C GLU A 50 -11.92 -2.11 10.57
N ALA A 51 -11.69 -2.08 9.25
CA ALA A 51 -12.75 -2.29 8.28
C ALA A 51 -13.46 -3.65 8.52
N MET A 52 -12.70 -4.73 8.71
CA MET A 52 -13.23 -6.07 9.00
C MET A 52 -14.04 -6.13 10.30
N ASN A 53 -13.62 -5.41 11.34
CA ASN A 53 -14.36 -5.29 12.59
C ASN A 53 -15.70 -4.58 12.37
N THR A 54 -15.73 -3.54 11.53
CA THR A 54 -16.97 -2.83 11.16
C THR A 54 -17.99 -3.77 10.48
N PHE A 55 -17.53 -4.67 9.61
CA PHE A 55 -18.37 -5.74 9.04
C PHE A 55 -18.92 -6.66 10.14
N SER A 56 -18.07 -7.08 11.07
CA SER A 56 -18.46 -7.98 12.18
C SER A 56 -19.48 -7.34 13.13
N GLU A 57 -19.31 -6.08 13.49
CA GLU A 57 -20.21 -5.33 14.39
C GLU A 57 -21.61 -5.12 13.79
N THR A 58 -21.69 -4.97 12.47
CA THR A 58 -22.97 -4.78 11.75
C THR A 58 -23.67 -6.10 11.42
N GLY A 59 -23.07 -7.25 11.78
CA GLY A 59 -23.60 -8.59 11.47
C GLY A 59 -23.48 -8.96 9.99
N VAL A 60 -22.62 -8.28 9.24
CA VAL A 60 -22.39 -8.51 7.81
C VAL A 60 -21.15 -9.38 7.63
N SER A 61 -21.30 -10.53 6.99
CA SER A 61 -20.14 -11.37 6.66
C SER A 61 -19.30 -10.73 5.56
N TYR A 62 -18.02 -10.48 5.84
CA TYR A 62 -17.06 -10.00 4.84
C TYR A 62 -16.85 -11.02 3.71
N GLN A 63 -16.84 -12.32 4.03
CA GLN A 63 -16.76 -13.37 3.01
C GLN A 63 -17.97 -13.33 2.07
N ALA A 64 -19.17 -13.21 2.64
CA ALA A 64 -20.40 -13.11 1.84
C ALA A 64 -20.42 -11.82 1.02
N TYR A 65 -19.89 -10.72 1.55
CA TYR A 65 -19.71 -9.47 0.80
C TYR A 65 -18.84 -9.68 -0.45
N LEU A 66 -17.69 -10.36 -0.32
CA LEU A 66 -16.81 -10.66 -1.44
C LEU A 66 -17.49 -11.60 -2.47
N GLU A 67 -18.16 -12.65 -2.01
CA GLU A 67 -18.84 -13.63 -2.87
C GLU A 67 -20.07 -13.04 -3.59
N GLN A 68 -20.78 -12.10 -2.96
CA GLN A 68 -21.95 -11.43 -3.54
C GLN A 68 -21.57 -10.20 -4.36
N GLY A 69 -20.28 -9.93 -4.54
CA GLY A 69 -19.79 -8.74 -5.23
C GLY A 69 -20.24 -7.43 -4.59
N GLY A 70 -20.58 -7.43 -3.30
CA GLY A 70 -20.90 -6.21 -2.56
C GLY A 70 -22.37 -5.80 -2.48
N ARG A 71 -23.35 -6.70 -2.68
CA ARG A 71 -24.76 -6.34 -2.44
C ARG A 71 -25.52 -7.25 -1.48
N ASN A 72 -25.86 -6.68 -0.33
CA ASN A 72 -27.08 -6.93 0.44
C ASN A 72 -27.72 -5.55 0.69
N SER A 73 -29.02 -5.35 0.41
CA SER A 73 -29.69 -4.04 0.58
C SER A 73 -29.63 -3.49 2.00
N LYS A 74 -29.43 -4.35 3.02
CA LYS A 74 -29.17 -3.94 4.41
C LYS A 74 -27.74 -3.42 4.64
N THR A 75 -26.85 -3.53 3.65
CA THR A 75 -25.39 -3.32 3.77
C THR A 75 -24.83 -2.32 2.76
N GLU A 76 -25.70 -1.63 2.01
CA GLU A 76 -25.30 -0.68 0.96
C GLU A 76 -24.40 0.44 1.51
N THR A 77 -24.74 1.01 2.67
CA THR A 77 -23.93 2.04 3.35
C THR A 77 -22.53 1.52 3.67
N LEU A 78 -22.45 0.31 4.21
CA LEU A 78 -21.19 -0.28 4.62
C LEU A 78 -20.31 -0.62 3.41
N THR A 79 -20.91 -1.19 2.37
CA THR A 79 -20.25 -1.43 1.07
C THR A 79 -19.72 -0.14 0.45
N THR A 80 -20.53 0.90 0.46
CA THR A 80 -20.17 2.20 -0.12
C THR A 80 -18.99 2.80 0.63
N ASN A 81 -19.06 2.83 1.97
CA ASN A 81 -17.98 3.35 2.81
C ASN A 81 -16.69 2.53 2.66
N PHE A 82 -16.79 1.21 2.61
CA PHE A 82 -15.63 0.36 2.40
C PHE A 82 -14.99 0.57 1.03
N THR A 83 -15.80 0.75 -0.02
CA THR A 83 -15.29 1.06 -1.37
C THR A 83 -14.59 2.42 -1.40
N HIS A 84 -15.09 3.42 -0.67
CA HIS A 84 -14.37 4.69 -0.48
C HIS A 84 -13.02 4.49 0.23
N GLN A 85 -12.97 3.65 1.26
CA GLN A 85 -11.72 3.33 1.97
C GLN A 85 -10.69 2.67 1.06
N LEU A 86 -11.13 1.74 0.20
CA LEU A 86 -10.24 1.10 -0.77
C LEU A 86 -9.58 2.11 -1.70
N TRP A 87 -10.27 3.17 -2.13
CA TRP A 87 -9.66 4.19 -2.99
C TRP A 87 -8.51 4.96 -2.33
N TRP A 88 -8.55 5.23 -1.02
CA TRP A 88 -7.40 5.81 -0.31
C TRP A 88 -6.22 4.84 -0.24
N ILE A 89 -6.51 3.55 -0.07
CA ILE A 89 -5.48 2.50 -0.04
C ILE A 89 -4.82 2.37 -1.42
N HIS A 90 -5.63 2.36 -2.49
CA HIS A 90 -5.17 2.29 -3.87
C HIS A 90 -4.28 3.48 -4.27
N GLU A 91 -4.65 4.69 -3.83
CA GLU A 91 -3.82 5.88 -4.02
C GLU A 91 -2.45 5.76 -3.35
N ASN A 92 -2.44 5.31 -2.09
CA ASN A 92 -1.18 5.11 -1.38
C ASN A 92 -0.35 3.95 -1.96
N ASP A 93 -1.00 2.92 -2.50
CA ASP A 93 -0.36 1.81 -3.21
C ASP A 93 0.31 2.27 -4.49
N TYR A 94 -0.41 3.02 -5.31
CA TYR A 94 0.12 3.52 -6.58
C TYR A 94 1.25 4.53 -6.38
N LEU A 95 1.15 5.37 -5.35
CA LEU A 95 2.24 6.27 -4.95
C LEU A 95 3.52 5.48 -4.61
N GLN A 96 3.41 4.42 -3.81
CA GLN A 96 4.57 3.58 -3.47
C GLN A 96 5.18 2.88 -4.68
N TYR A 97 4.33 2.39 -5.60
CA TYR A 97 4.81 1.82 -6.85
C TYR A 97 5.60 2.83 -7.68
N ARG A 98 5.06 4.03 -7.87
CA ARG A 98 5.75 5.11 -8.61
C ARG A 98 7.05 5.58 -7.96
N LEU A 99 7.15 5.49 -6.65
CA LEU A 99 8.38 5.79 -5.91
C LEU A 99 9.41 4.65 -5.93
N GLY A 100 9.11 3.51 -6.58
CA GLY A 100 9.98 2.34 -6.62
C GLY A 100 10.07 1.58 -5.29
N LEU A 101 9.10 1.78 -4.40
CA LEU A 101 9.02 1.16 -3.08
C LEU A 101 8.19 -0.14 -3.08
N MET A 102 7.76 -0.60 -4.25
CA MET A 102 6.92 -1.78 -4.42
C MET A 102 7.44 -2.63 -5.58
N ASP A 103 7.59 -3.93 -5.34
CA ASP A 103 7.95 -4.88 -6.38
C ASP A 103 6.86 -5.00 -7.44
N GLU A 104 7.28 -5.20 -8.70
CA GLU A 104 6.37 -5.30 -9.85
C GLU A 104 5.30 -6.39 -9.65
N SER A 105 5.68 -7.56 -9.11
CA SER A 105 4.71 -8.64 -8.86
C SER A 105 3.66 -8.27 -7.81
N ILE A 106 4.02 -7.44 -6.83
CA ILE A 106 3.10 -6.94 -5.81
C ILE A 106 2.18 -5.88 -6.42
N TRP A 107 2.75 -5.00 -7.25
CA TRP A 107 1.99 -4.00 -7.99
C TRP A 107 0.94 -4.65 -8.89
N GLU A 108 1.31 -5.66 -9.67
CA GLU A 108 0.38 -6.42 -10.52
C GLU A 108 -0.80 -7.01 -9.73
N ALA A 109 -0.58 -7.45 -8.50
CA ALA A 109 -1.65 -7.93 -7.62
C ALA A 109 -2.58 -6.79 -7.18
N LYS A 110 -2.03 -5.62 -6.86
CA LYS A 110 -2.80 -4.43 -6.46
C LYS A 110 -3.55 -3.83 -7.65
N LEU A 111 -2.96 -3.84 -8.85
CA LEU A 111 -3.62 -3.40 -10.08
C LEU A 111 -4.87 -4.25 -10.39
N ARG A 112 -4.83 -5.57 -10.13
CA ARG A 112 -6.02 -6.42 -10.19
C ARG A 112 -7.10 -5.99 -9.19
N ALA A 113 -6.70 -5.64 -7.96
CA ALA A 113 -7.65 -5.14 -6.97
C ALA A 113 -8.26 -3.78 -7.37
N ILE A 114 -7.46 -2.88 -7.94
CA ILE A 114 -7.94 -1.60 -8.52
C ILE A 114 -8.96 -1.87 -9.62
N LYS A 115 -8.67 -2.80 -10.53
CA LYS A 115 -9.60 -3.18 -11.61
C LYS A 115 -10.93 -3.71 -11.05
N ILE A 116 -10.89 -4.52 -10.00
CA ILE A 116 -12.10 -5.01 -9.33
C ILE A 116 -12.83 -3.87 -8.61
N SER A 117 -12.13 -2.94 -7.96
CA SER A 117 -12.77 -1.76 -7.35
C SER A 117 -13.40 -0.83 -8.39
N TYR A 118 -12.90 -0.79 -9.62
CA TYR A 118 -13.43 0.05 -10.69
C TYR A 118 -14.60 -0.61 -11.46
N ASN A 119 -14.51 -1.91 -11.74
CA ASN A 119 -15.48 -2.63 -12.58
C ASN A 119 -16.38 -3.60 -11.80
N SER A 120 -16.10 -3.85 -10.53
CA SER A 120 -16.72 -4.91 -9.72
C SER A 120 -16.64 -6.30 -10.40
N LEU A 121 -17.38 -7.27 -9.86
CA LEU A 121 -17.44 -8.64 -10.37
C LEU A 121 -18.79 -8.98 -11.03
N ASN A 122 -19.77 -8.07 -10.98
CA ASN A 122 -21.07 -8.22 -11.61
C ASN A 122 -21.62 -6.85 -12.03
N GLU A 123 -22.55 -6.85 -12.99
CA GLU A 123 -23.16 -5.66 -13.58
C GLU A 123 -23.78 -4.71 -12.55
N GLU A 124 -24.51 -5.23 -11.57
CA GLU A 124 -25.23 -4.42 -10.58
C GLU A 124 -24.27 -3.66 -9.64
N SER A 125 -23.24 -4.34 -9.14
CA SER A 125 -22.21 -3.72 -8.30
C SER A 125 -21.29 -2.81 -9.09
N CYS A 126 -21.11 -3.05 -10.38
CA CYS A 126 -20.35 -2.17 -11.25
C CYS A 126 -20.96 -0.76 -11.28
N ILE A 127 -22.29 -0.65 -11.37
CA ILE A 127 -22.98 0.66 -11.35
C ILE A 127 -22.65 1.44 -10.07
N LEU A 128 -22.66 0.77 -8.92
CA LEU A 128 -22.27 1.37 -7.64
C LEU A 128 -20.81 1.82 -7.65
N ALA A 129 -19.89 0.96 -8.12
CA ALA A 129 -18.47 1.27 -8.21
C ALA A 129 -18.21 2.50 -9.10
N LYS A 130 -18.88 2.60 -10.26
CA LYS A 130 -18.78 3.76 -11.15
C LYS A 130 -19.31 5.04 -10.50
N ARG A 131 -20.44 4.98 -9.80
CA ARG A 131 -20.99 6.12 -9.04
C ARG A 131 -20.01 6.63 -7.98
N ILE A 132 -19.36 5.72 -7.26
CA ILE A 132 -18.35 6.04 -6.26
C ILE A 132 -17.10 6.64 -6.92
N TRP A 133 -16.65 6.08 -8.04
CA TRP A 133 -15.51 6.59 -8.81
C TRP A 133 -15.71 8.04 -9.26
N GLU A 134 -16.86 8.36 -9.85
CA GLU A 134 -17.21 9.71 -10.29
C GLU A 134 -17.09 10.75 -9.16
N THR A 135 -17.41 10.35 -7.93
CA THR A 135 -17.29 11.21 -6.75
C THR A 135 -15.85 11.29 -6.24
N ARG A 136 -15.07 10.21 -6.36
CA ARG A 136 -13.71 10.13 -5.80
C ARG A 136 -12.64 10.71 -6.72
N ARG A 137 -12.76 10.56 -8.04
CA ARG A 137 -11.72 10.98 -9.00
C ARG A 137 -11.33 12.46 -8.87
N VAL A 138 -12.27 13.33 -8.47
CA VAL A 138 -12.02 14.76 -8.28
C VAL A 138 -11.18 15.09 -7.03
N MET A 139 -10.97 14.13 -6.13
CA MET A 139 -10.20 14.28 -4.88
C MET A 139 -8.97 13.37 -4.83
N LEU A 140 -8.69 12.61 -5.89
CA LEU A 140 -7.57 11.67 -5.97
C LEU A 140 -6.41 12.30 -6.75
N ASP A 141 -5.20 11.79 -6.56
CA ASP A 141 -4.04 12.12 -7.37
C ASP A 141 -4.29 11.87 -8.87
N ASP A 142 -3.96 12.86 -9.71
CA ASP A 142 -4.23 12.82 -11.15
C ASP A 142 -3.60 11.61 -11.86
N ASN A 143 -2.43 11.14 -11.38
CA ASN A 143 -1.78 9.99 -12.00
C ASN A 143 -2.55 8.69 -11.72
N LEU A 144 -3.16 8.56 -10.53
CA LEU A 144 -4.03 7.42 -10.24
C LEU A 144 -5.29 7.49 -11.11
N VAL A 145 -5.86 8.67 -11.27
CA VAL A 145 -7.04 8.87 -12.12
C VAL A 145 -6.72 8.45 -13.56
N GLU A 146 -5.60 8.90 -14.11
CA GLU A 146 -5.14 8.51 -15.45
C GLU A 146 -4.95 6.99 -15.58
N LEU A 147 -4.33 6.35 -14.59
CA LEU A 147 -4.18 4.89 -14.56
C LEU A 147 -5.55 4.19 -14.60
N VAL A 148 -6.48 4.57 -13.71
CA VAL A 148 -7.78 3.91 -13.60
C VAL A 148 -8.63 4.13 -14.85
N GLU A 149 -8.63 5.34 -15.39
CA GLU A 149 -9.38 5.66 -16.61
C GLU A 149 -8.76 5.05 -17.89
N SER A 150 -7.51 4.58 -17.83
CA SER A 150 -6.89 3.77 -18.89
C SER A 150 -7.35 2.31 -18.89
N LEU A 151 -7.94 1.82 -17.78
CA LEU A 151 -8.44 0.44 -17.69
C LEU A 151 -9.72 0.28 -18.54
N PRO A 152 -9.98 -0.94 -19.07
CA PRO A 152 -11.24 -1.22 -19.76
C PRO A 152 -12.44 -0.84 -18.90
N ASN A 153 -13.30 0.04 -19.43
CA ASN A 153 -14.47 0.57 -18.75
C ASN A 153 -15.73 -0.26 -19.08
N ASP A 154 -15.60 -1.58 -18.94
CA ASP A 154 -16.68 -2.52 -19.21
C ASP A 154 -17.12 -3.16 -17.89
N CYS A 155 -18.40 -3.00 -17.55
CA CYS A 155 -19.00 -3.80 -16.48
C CYS A 155 -19.09 -5.26 -16.95
N PRO A 156 -18.68 -6.23 -16.11
CA PRO A 156 -18.71 -7.65 -16.46
C PRO A 156 -20.13 -8.21 -16.54
#